data_AF-A0A8V5GQW5-F1
#
_entry.id   AF-A0A8V5GQW5-F1
#
_cell.length_a   1.000
_cell.length_b   1.000
_cell.length_c   1.000
_cell.angle_alpha   90.00
_cell.angle_beta   90.00
_cell.angle_gamma   90.00
#
_symmetry.space_group_name_H-M   'P 1'
#
loop_
_entity.id
_entity.type
_entity.pdbx_description
1 polymer ?
#
loop_
_entity_poly.entity_id
_entity_poly.type
_entity_poly.pdbx_seq_one_letter_code
_entity_poly.pdbx_strand_id
1 'polypeptide(L)'
;MGTGANGNGSQWGANGIQWGSNGNGSQWEREPMGSQWEREPMGIQWEWEPMGTGALALARFLEREHFDFRGLSVIELGAGTGILGILAAMLVPPSHSHPLQSLPVPPLTPPPPGADVTITDLPEALAQIRTNVRLNFPCPRSRPRVRRLRWGQDESSFPGDGHLLLGSDLVYDRSSSAALLAALRSLCGPRSRALLSARSRGGEGGSRSFFRRVLPRFFRVQLVGQEEENEIEIYGEAEKDIEIYGAINY
;
A
#
# COMPACT_ATOMS: atom_id res chain seq x y z
N MET A 1 9.75 27.73 29.46
CA MET A 1 10.77 28.24 28.52
C MET A 1 10.80 27.28 27.34
N GLY A 2 10.35 27.53 26.12
CA GLY A 2 9.54 28.56 25.48
C GLY A 2 9.41 28.12 24.01
N THR A 3 8.25 27.61 23.59
CA THR A 3 7.99 27.17 22.20
C THR A 3 7.72 28.40 21.33
N GLY A 4 8.51 28.64 20.29
CA GLY A 4 8.25 29.68 19.30
C GLY A 4 7.45 29.13 18.12
N ALA A 5 6.30 29.75 17.82
CA ALA A 5 5.52 29.47 16.62
C ALA A 5 5.85 30.53 15.54
N ASN A 6 6.21 30.10 14.33
CA ASN A 6 6.23 30.99 13.16
C ASN A 6 4.92 30.82 12.36
N GLY A 7 4.54 31.85 11.60
CA GLY A 7 3.24 32.03 10.92
C GLY A 7 2.78 30.96 9.91
N ASN A 8 3.47 29.81 9.83
CA ASN A 8 3.10 28.65 9.00
C ASN A 8 2.73 27.40 9.83
N GLY A 9 2.56 27.51 11.15
CA GLY A 9 2.11 26.39 12.00
C GLY A 9 3.20 25.40 12.45
N SER A 10 4.47 25.64 12.11
CA SER A 10 5.63 24.84 12.55
C SER A 10 6.13 25.27 13.94
N GLN A 11 6.48 24.29 14.80
CA GLN A 11 7.02 24.48 16.14
C GLN A 11 8.44 23.90 16.27
N TRP A 12 9.20 24.44 17.23
CA TRP A 12 10.60 24.05 17.47
C TRP A 12 10.77 23.43 18.86
N GLY A 13 11.46 22.28 18.91
CA GLY A 13 11.92 21.64 20.13
C GLY A 13 13.29 22.15 20.59
N ALA A 14 13.53 22.06 21.90
CA ALA A 14 14.80 22.47 22.52
C ALA A 14 16.02 21.65 22.05
N ASN A 15 15.78 20.50 21.42
CA ASN A 15 16.78 19.61 20.82
C ASN A 15 17.02 19.88 19.32
N GLY A 16 16.46 20.96 18.77
CA GLY A 16 16.57 21.30 17.35
C GLY A 16 15.65 20.49 16.43
N ILE A 17 14.81 19.61 16.99
CA ILE A 17 13.76 18.91 16.24
C ILE A 17 12.68 19.93 15.87
N GLN A 18 12.25 19.91 14.62
CA GLN A 18 11.10 20.67 14.14
C GLN A 18 9.91 19.73 13.97
N TRP A 19 8.71 20.18 14.28
CA TRP A 19 7.48 19.46 13.95
C TRP A 19 6.38 20.39 13.48
N GLY A 20 5.42 19.85 12.74
CA GLY A 20 4.26 20.58 12.25
C GLY A 20 3.15 19.65 11.81
N SER A 21 2.05 20.23 11.38
CA SER A 21 0.91 19.50 10.81
C SER A 21 0.54 20.04 9.44
N ASN A 22 0.18 19.15 8.53
CA ASN A 22 -0.33 19.51 7.21
C ASN A 22 -1.85 19.75 7.26
N GLY A 23 -2.40 20.46 6.27
CA GLY A 23 -3.83 20.75 6.17
C GLY A 23 -4.72 19.49 6.01
N ASN A 24 -4.13 18.34 5.68
CA ASN A 24 -4.80 17.05 5.57
C ASN A 24 -4.81 16.24 6.90
N GLY A 25 -4.32 16.83 8.00
CA GLY A 25 -4.30 16.21 9.33
C GLY A 25 -3.05 15.38 9.65
N SER A 26 -2.16 15.13 8.69
CA SER A 26 -0.87 14.47 8.96
C SER A 26 0.07 15.36 9.78
N GLN A 27 0.95 14.72 10.54
CA GLN A 27 1.96 15.38 11.37
C GLN A 27 3.34 14.99 10.85
N TRP A 28 4.28 15.93 10.83
CA TRP A 28 5.66 15.67 10.43
C TRP A 28 6.63 16.12 11.50
N GLU A 29 7.78 15.46 11.52
CA GLU A 29 8.91 15.80 12.38
C GLU A 29 10.21 15.73 11.56
N ARG A 30 11.10 16.70 11.78
CA ARG A 30 12.39 16.82 11.12
C ARG A 30 13.49 16.91 12.17
N GLU A 31 14.43 15.98 12.10
CA GLU A 31 15.62 15.98 12.95
C GLU A 31 16.68 16.97 12.46
N PRO A 32 17.56 17.47 13.36
CA PRO A 32 18.68 18.34 12.99
C PRO A 32 19.61 17.77 11.92
N MET A 33 19.71 16.44 11.81
CA MET A 33 20.56 15.74 10.84
C MET A 33 19.90 15.55 9.46
N GLY A 34 18.69 16.10 9.26
CA GLY A 34 18.01 16.11 7.96
C GLY A 34 17.02 14.95 7.75
N SER A 35 16.97 13.96 8.65
CA SER A 35 15.94 12.93 8.65
C SER A 35 14.57 13.57 8.85
N GLN A 36 13.62 13.26 7.99
CA GLN A 36 12.24 13.74 8.09
C GLN A 36 11.31 12.55 8.05
N TRP A 37 10.35 12.51 8.97
CA TRP A 37 9.30 11.50 9.00
C TRP A 37 7.93 12.15 9.14
N GLU A 38 6.94 11.45 8.62
CA GLU A 38 5.55 11.86 8.61
C GLU A 38 4.68 10.76 9.22
N ARG A 39 3.62 11.21 9.90
CA ARG A 39 2.60 10.38 10.54
C ARG A 39 1.24 10.78 9.99
N GLU A 40 0.59 9.88 9.29
CA GLU A 40 -0.80 10.08 8.85
C GLU A 40 -1.75 10.13 10.07
N PRO A 41 -2.96 10.71 9.93
CA PRO A 41 -4.01 10.63 10.96
C PRO A 41 -4.29 9.20 11.46
N MET A 42 -4.07 8.21 10.60
CA MET A 42 -4.23 6.77 10.89
C MET A 42 -3.09 6.17 11.72
N GLY A 43 -2.07 6.96 12.08
CA GLY A 43 -0.98 6.57 12.97
C GLY A 43 0.21 5.86 12.30
N ILE A 44 0.15 5.62 10.98
CA ILE A 44 1.25 5.04 10.20
C ILE A 44 2.39 6.06 10.12
N GLN A 45 3.63 5.59 10.31
CA GLN A 45 4.84 6.43 10.23
C GLN A 45 5.73 6.01 9.05
N TRP A 46 6.31 6.97 8.34
CA TRP A 46 7.30 6.69 7.28
C TRP A 46 8.34 7.81 7.15
N GLU A 47 9.51 7.44 6.63
CA GLU A 47 10.56 8.39 6.24
C GLU A 47 10.21 9.07 4.90
N TRP A 48 10.41 10.39 4.82
CA TRP A 48 10.04 11.23 3.68
C TRP A 48 10.97 10.98 2.48
N GLU A 49 10.41 10.47 1.38
CA GLU A 49 10.96 10.63 0.03
C GLU A 49 9.96 11.40 -0.85
N PRO A 50 10.42 12.15 -1.85
CA PRO A 50 9.53 12.88 -2.75
C PRO A 50 8.75 11.89 -3.64
N MET A 51 7.48 11.64 -3.27
CA MET A 51 6.37 10.93 -3.98
C MET A 51 6.10 9.47 -3.53
N GLY A 52 4.85 8.96 -3.55
CA GLY A 52 3.71 9.32 -4.41
C GLY A 52 2.32 9.34 -3.78
N THR A 53 1.52 10.28 -4.30
CA THR A 53 0.11 10.50 -3.90
C THR A 53 -0.77 9.27 -4.14
N GLY A 54 -0.40 8.38 -5.08
CA GLY A 54 -1.14 7.16 -5.40
C GLY A 54 -1.27 6.19 -4.23
N ALA A 55 -0.19 6.01 -3.46
CA ALA A 55 -0.17 5.12 -2.31
C ALA A 55 -1.07 5.65 -1.19
N LEU A 56 -0.98 6.95 -0.91
CA LEU A 56 -1.79 7.59 0.12
C LEU A 56 -3.28 7.63 -0.25
N ALA A 57 -3.60 7.91 -1.51
CA ALA A 57 -4.98 7.87 -2.00
C ALA A 57 -5.59 6.47 -1.85
N LEU A 58 -4.83 5.44 -2.22
CA LEU A 58 -5.27 4.06 -2.07
C LEU A 58 -5.41 3.65 -0.60
N ALA A 59 -4.49 4.10 0.26
CA ALA A 59 -4.59 3.89 1.71
C ALA A 59 -5.87 4.50 2.29
N ARG A 60 -6.16 5.76 1.94
CA ARG A 60 -7.38 6.47 2.38
C ARG A 60 -8.65 5.83 1.85
N PHE A 61 -8.64 5.38 0.60
CA PHE A 61 -9.76 4.62 0.04
C PHE A 61 -10.02 3.34 0.83
N LEU A 62 -8.98 2.52 1.06
CA LEU A 62 -9.08 1.28 1.81
C LEU A 62 -9.63 1.49 3.22
N GLU A 63 -9.19 2.56 3.90
CA GLU A 63 -9.72 2.94 5.21
C GLU A 63 -11.19 3.36 5.15
N ARG A 64 -11.55 4.28 4.23
CA ARG A 64 -12.92 4.78 4.09
C ARG A 64 -13.91 3.65 3.80
N GLU A 65 -13.52 2.73 2.93
CA GLU A 65 -14.33 1.56 2.58
C GLU A 65 -14.27 0.45 3.65
N HIS A 66 -13.54 0.65 4.76
CA HIS A 66 -13.36 -0.31 5.85
C HIS A 66 -12.94 -1.69 5.34
N PHE A 67 -11.97 -1.71 4.42
CA PHE A 67 -11.56 -2.94 3.74
C PHE A 67 -11.03 -3.97 4.72
N ASP A 68 -11.57 -5.19 4.67
CA ASP A 68 -11.21 -6.27 5.58
C ASP A 68 -10.04 -7.09 5.02
N PHE A 69 -8.87 -6.97 5.64
CA PHE A 69 -7.67 -7.73 5.27
C PHE A 69 -7.50 -9.05 6.03
N ARG A 70 -8.40 -9.40 6.96
CA ARG A 70 -8.24 -10.59 7.82
C ARG A 70 -8.14 -11.87 7.02
N GLY A 71 -7.13 -12.68 7.35
CA GLY A 71 -6.89 -13.97 6.69
C GLY A 71 -6.50 -13.89 5.21
N LEU A 72 -6.34 -12.69 4.65
CA LEU A 72 -5.87 -12.54 3.27
C LEU A 72 -4.35 -12.69 3.20
N SER A 73 -3.88 -13.33 2.12
CA SER A 73 -2.48 -13.26 1.72
C SER A 73 -2.30 -12.03 0.84
N VAL A 74 -1.50 -11.06 1.28
CA VAL A 74 -1.33 -9.78 0.58
C VAL A 74 0.07 -9.68 0.01
N ILE A 75 0.19 -9.26 -1.25
CA ILE A 75 1.48 -8.93 -1.88
C ILE A 75 1.40 -7.49 -2.37
N GLU A 76 2.24 -6.61 -1.82
CA GLU A 76 2.39 -5.25 -2.33
C GLU A 76 3.47 -5.22 -3.41
N LEU A 77 3.14 -4.75 -4.61
CA LEU A 77 4.04 -4.59 -5.75
C LEU A 77 4.59 -3.17 -5.77
N GLY A 78 5.90 -3.01 -5.99
CA GLY A 78 6.52 -1.68 -6.17
C GLY A 78 6.21 -0.75 -5.00
N ALA A 79 6.45 -1.24 -3.79
CA ALA A 79 5.96 -0.65 -2.56
C ALA A 79 6.53 0.74 -2.22
N GLY A 80 7.69 1.11 -2.77
CA GLY A 80 8.43 2.32 -2.44
C GLY A 80 8.73 2.39 -0.95
N THR A 81 7.93 3.16 -0.22
CA THR A 81 8.02 3.28 1.25
C THR A 81 7.41 2.09 2.01
N GLY A 82 6.52 1.30 1.39
CA GLY A 82 5.81 0.18 2.01
C GLY A 82 4.53 0.55 2.75
N ILE A 83 3.99 1.75 2.51
CA ILE A 83 2.86 2.27 3.29
C ILE A 83 1.59 1.42 3.16
N LEU A 84 1.27 0.87 1.96
CA LEU A 84 0.05 0.08 1.78
C LEU A 84 0.17 -1.29 2.47
N GLY A 85 1.33 -1.92 2.40
CA GLY A 85 1.57 -3.19 3.07
C GLY A 85 1.65 -3.03 4.59
N ILE A 86 2.20 -1.92 5.08
CA ILE A 86 2.15 -1.57 6.50
C ILE A 86 0.68 -1.38 6.94
N LEU A 87 -0.11 -0.62 6.18
CA LEU A 87 -1.55 -0.44 6.44
C LEU A 87 -2.28 -1.79 6.46
N ALA A 88 -2.11 -2.63 5.45
CA ALA A 88 -2.75 -3.94 5.37
C ALA A 88 -2.38 -4.86 6.54
N ALA A 89 -1.13 -4.77 7.03
CA ALA A 89 -0.68 -5.52 8.20
C ALA A 89 -1.18 -4.92 9.54
N MET A 90 -1.49 -3.62 9.58
CA MET A 90 -1.99 -2.92 10.77
C MET A 90 -3.51 -3.01 10.92
N LEU A 91 -4.26 -3.03 9.83
CA LEU A 91 -5.74 -3.07 9.83
C LEU A 91 -6.25 -4.46 10.24
N VAL A 92 -6.15 -4.75 11.53
CA VAL A 92 -6.99 -5.74 12.20
C VAL A 92 -8.21 -4.97 12.71
N PRO A 93 -9.44 -5.23 12.25
CA PRO A 93 -10.59 -4.46 12.69
C PRO A 93 -10.73 -4.54 14.21
N PRO A 94 -11.23 -3.48 14.87
CA PRO A 94 -11.39 -3.47 16.31
C PRO A 94 -12.23 -4.67 16.74
N SER A 95 -11.61 -5.58 17.50
CA SER A 95 -12.35 -6.50 18.36
C SER A 95 -13.31 -5.64 19.16
N HIS A 96 -14.61 -5.81 18.95
CA HIS A 96 -15.65 -4.93 19.47
C HIS A 96 -15.41 -4.63 20.96
N SER A 97 -14.88 -3.45 21.26
CA SER A 97 -14.86 -2.92 22.61
C SER A 97 -16.25 -2.37 22.88
N HIS A 98 -17.15 -3.24 23.34
CA HIS A 98 -18.36 -2.77 24.02
C HIS A 98 -17.94 -2.01 25.28
N PRO A 99 -18.40 -0.77 25.51
CA PRO A 99 -18.18 -0.11 26.79
C PRO A 99 -19.12 -0.74 27.81
N LEU A 100 -18.54 -1.23 28.91
CA LEU A 100 -19.19 -1.56 30.18
C LEU A 100 -20.18 -2.74 30.17
N GLN A 101 -19.67 -3.97 30.29
CA GLN A 101 -20.29 -4.98 31.17
C GLN A 101 -19.28 -6.08 31.56
N SER A 102 -18.99 -6.13 32.87
CA SER A 102 -18.48 -7.26 33.68
C SER A 102 -17.45 -8.23 33.06
N LEU A 103 -16.21 -8.13 33.55
CA LEU A 103 -15.11 -9.14 33.59
C LEU A 103 -14.96 -10.05 32.35
N PRO A 104 -13.94 -9.88 31.51
CA PRO A 104 -13.75 -10.75 30.36
C PRO A 104 -13.21 -12.11 30.82
N VAL A 105 -14.02 -13.15 30.65
CA VAL A 105 -13.48 -14.47 30.32
C VAL A 105 -12.71 -14.29 29.01
N PRO A 106 -11.40 -14.63 28.93
CA PRO A 106 -10.69 -14.54 27.66
C PRO A 106 -11.40 -15.41 26.63
N PRO A 107 -11.62 -14.92 25.39
CA PRO A 107 -12.27 -15.72 24.35
C PRO A 107 -11.49 -17.03 24.16
N LEU A 108 -12.22 -18.14 24.10
CA LEU A 108 -11.65 -19.50 23.89
C LEU A 108 -11.03 -19.67 22.50
N THR A 109 -11.13 -18.65 21.64
CA THR A 109 -10.56 -18.60 20.30
C THR A 109 -9.49 -17.51 20.22
N PRO A 110 -8.31 -17.78 19.64
CA PRO A 110 -7.31 -16.74 19.41
C PRO A 110 -7.90 -15.64 18.52
N PRO A 111 -7.48 -14.37 18.69
CA PRO A 111 -7.90 -13.29 17.80
C PRO A 111 -7.59 -13.69 16.34
N PRO A 112 -8.46 -13.32 15.37
CA PRO A 112 -8.22 -13.66 13.97
C PRO A 112 -6.85 -13.09 13.55
N PRO A 113 -6.02 -13.87 12.85
CA PRO A 113 -4.76 -13.36 12.35
C PRO A 113 -5.02 -12.16 11.42
N GLY A 114 -4.20 -11.13 11.56
CA GLY A 114 -4.12 -10.05 10.58
C GLY A 114 -3.71 -10.59 9.20
N ALA A 115 -3.65 -9.70 8.22
CA ALA A 115 -3.24 -10.07 6.88
C ALA A 115 -1.83 -10.69 6.85
N ASP A 116 -1.65 -11.72 6.04
CA ASP A 116 -0.33 -12.30 5.78
C ASP A 116 0.36 -11.50 4.67
N VAL A 117 1.01 -10.40 5.05
CA VAL A 117 1.53 -9.42 4.11
C VAL A 117 2.98 -9.67 3.72
N THR A 118 3.24 -9.58 2.42
CA THR A 118 4.58 -9.51 1.84
C THR A 118 4.74 -8.23 1.02
N ILE A 119 5.58 -7.32 1.49
CA ILE A 119 5.92 -6.06 0.85
C ILE A 119 7.07 -6.29 -0.11
N THR A 120 6.91 -5.89 -1.38
CA THR A 120 7.90 -6.17 -2.42
C THR A 120 8.30 -4.96 -3.24
N ASP A 121 9.58 -4.95 -3.60
CA ASP A 121 10.16 -3.94 -4.49
C ASP A 121 11.51 -4.44 -5.07
N LEU A 122 12.16 -3.58 -5.84
CA LEU A 122 13.54 -3.68 -6.27
C LEU A 122 14.50 -3.65 -5.06
N PRO A 123 15.70 -4.27 -5.16
CA PRO A 123 16.66 -4.37 -4.07
C PRO A 123 16.97 -3.07 -3.35
N GLU A 124 17.01 -1.97 -4.09
CA GLU A 124 17.42 -0.63 -3.66
C GLU A 124 16.42 -0.06 -2.62
N ALA A 125 15.12 -0.32 -2.78
CA ALA A 125 14.09 0.16 -1.87
C ALA A 125 13.94 -0.70 -0.59
N LEU A 126 14.44 -1.94 -0.59
CA LEU A 126 14.21 -2.88 0.52
C LEU A 126 14.80 -2.41 1.85
N ALA A 127 15.88 -1.62 1.84
CA ALA A 127 16.47 -1.07 3.05
C ALA A 127 15.51 -0.10 3.75
N GLN A 128 14.94 0.84 2.98
CA GLN A 128 13.98 1.83 3.44
C GLN A 128 12.67 1.17 3.91
N ILE A 129 12.11 0.24 3.11
CA ILE A 129 10.89 -0.50 3.49
C ILE A 129 11.08 -1.19 4.84
N ARG A 130 12.23 -1.84 5.08
CA ARG A 130 12.51 -2.48 6.37
C ARG A 130 12.60 -1.47 7.51
N THR A 131 13.12 -0.26 7.26
CA THR A 131 13.12 0.82 8.26
C THR A 131 11.69 1.22 8.61
N ASN A 132 10.85 1.51 7.62
CA ASN A 132 9.44 1.87 7.83
C ASN A 132 8.67 0.76 8.55
N VAL A 133 8.87 -0.51 8.18
CA VAL A 133 8.28 -1.65 8.89
C VAL A 133 8.72 -1.70 10.36
N ARG A 134 9.98 -1.40 10.68
CA ARG A 134 10.45 -1.38 12.08
C ARG A 134 9.82 -0.27 12.91
N LEU A 135 9.58 0.90 12.31
CA LEU A 135 8.94 2.03 12.97
C LEU A 135 7.49 1.72 13.38
N ASN A 136 6.80 0.92 12.57
CA ASN A 136 5.39 0.59 12.75
C ASN A 136 5.16 -0.72 13.53
N PHE A 137 6.14 -1.63 13.55
CA PHE A 137 6.04 -2.93 14.21
C PHE A 137 7.23 -3.17 15.15
N PRO A 138 7.13 -2.74 16.42
CA PRO A 138 8.19 -2.96 17.42
C PRO A 138 8.47 -4.44 17.66
N CYS A 139 7.44 -5.29 17.64
CA CYS A 139 7.56 -6.74 17.78
C CYS A 139 7.98 -7.37 16.44
N PRO A 140 9.11 -8.10 16.35
CA PRO A 140 9.53 -8.74 15.11
C PRO A 140 8.57 -9.79 14.56
N ARG A 141 7.78 -10.45 15.43
CA ARG A 141 6.86 -11.53 15.04
C ARG A 141 5.62 -11.04 14.30
N SER A 142 5.26 -9.77 14.47
CA SER A 142 4.11 -9.14 13.82
C SER A 142 4.51 -8.36 12.56
N ARG A 143 5.79 -8.39 12.16
CA ARG A 143 6.26 -7.64 10.99
C ARG A 143 5.79 -8.30 9.70
N PRO A 144 5.29 -7.52 8.73
CA PRO A 144 5.12 -8.03 7.37
C PRO A 144 6.49 -8.44 6.79
N ARG A 145 6.47 -9.40 5.86
CA ARG A 145 7.68 -9.84 5.17
C ARG A 145 8.11 -8.79 4.16
N VAL A 146 9.40 -8.52 4.06
CA VAL A 146 9.96 -7.63 3.04
C VAL A 146 10.85 -8.45 2.11
N ARG A 147 10.46 -8.56 0.83
CA ARG A 147 11.13 -9.42 -0.16
C ARG A 147 11.37 -8.67 -1.47
N ARG A 148 12.43 -9.05 -2.16
CA ARG A 148 12.68 -8.59 -3.53
C ARG A 148 11.63 -9.18 -4.49
N LEU A 149 11.10 -8.36 -5.39
CA LEU A 149 10.32 -8.82 -6.55
C LEU A 149 10.62 -7.91 -7.75
N ARG A 150 11.49 -8.38 -8.64
CA ARG A 150 11.67 -7.84 -9.99
C ARG A 150 10.60 -8.43 -10.90
N TRP A 151 9.75 -7.57 -11.44
CA TRP A 151 8.70 -7.97 -12.37
C TRP A 151 9.29 -8.61 -13.63
N GLY A 152 8.69 -9.72 -14.06
CA GLY A 152 9.13 -10.60 -15.14
C GLY A 152 10.30 -11.53 -14.77
N GLN A 153 10.71 -11.62 -13.50
CA GLN A 153 11.88 -12.42 -13.08
C GLN A 153 11.64 -13.28 -11.83
N ASP A 154 11.05 -12.71 -10.78
CA ASP A 154 11.06 -13.30 -9.44
C ASP A 154 9.75 -14.00 -9.03
N GLU A 155 8.74 -14.00 -9.86
CA GLU A 155 7.38 -14.44 -9.50
C GLU A 155 7.33 -15.89 -9.04
N SER A 156 8.23 -16.74 -9.54
CA SER A 156 8.38 -18.13 -9.10
C SER A 156 8.68 -18.27 -7.59
N SER A 157 9.18 -17.21 -6.95
CA SER A 157 9.48 -17.16 -5.51
C SER A 157 8.25 -16.86 -4.63
N PHE A 158 7.09 -16.63 -5.27
CA PHE A 158 5.81 -16.33 -4.65
C PHE A 158 4.75 -17.33 -5.14
N PRO A 159 4.92 -18.63 -4.87
CA PRO A 159 3.96 -19.64 -5.29
C PRO A 159 2.68 -19.51 -4.47
N GLY A 160 1.54 -19.65 -5.14
CA GLY A 160 0.24 -19.61 -4.48
C GLY A 160 -0.85 -19.05 -5.39
N ASP A 161 -2.06 -19.04 -4.85
CA ASP A 161 -3.25 -18.46 -5.45
C ASP A 161 -4.10 -17.87 -4.32
N GLY A 162 -5.04 -16.98 -4.65
CA GLY A 162 -5.83 -16.26 -3.64
C GLY A 162 -5.06 -15.11 -2.98
N HIS A 163 -4.05 -14.58 -3.66
CA HIS A 163 -3.36 -13.37 -3.22
C HIS A 163 -4.19 -12.13 -3.52
N LEU A 164 -4.20 -11.18 -2.59
CA LEU A 164 -4.58 -9.80 -2.86
C LEU A 164 -3.32 -9.03 -3.26
N LEU A 165 -3.24 -8.61 -4.52
CA LEU A 165 -2.16 -7.76 -5.00
C LEU A 165 -2.52 -6.29 -4.75
N LEU A 166 -1.66 -5.57 -4.03
CA LEU A 166 -1.75 -4.13 -3.84
C LEU A 166 -0.65 -3.46 -4.66
N GLY A 167 -0.91 -2.24 -5.15
CA GLY A 167 0.15 -1.43 -5.70
C GLY A 167 -0.33 -0.07 -6.18
N SER A 168 0.58 0.89 -6.18
CA SER A 168 0.29 2.27 -6.51
C SER A 168 1.38 2.85 -7.40
N ASP A 169 0.99 3.67 -8.37
CA ASP A 169 1.93 4.37 -9.25
C ASP A 169 2.89 3.43 -10.01
N LEU A 170 2.45 2.21 -10.35
CA LEU A 170 3.33 1.14 -10.87
C LEU A 170 3.82 1.32 -12.33
N VAL A 171 3.20 2.21 -13.09
CA VAL A 171 3.44 2.36 -14.53
C VAL A 171 4.06 3.72 -14.81
N TYR A 172 5.35 3.72 -15.12
CA TYR A 172 6.14 4.93 -15.42
C TYR A 172 6.47 5.06 -16.91
N ASP A 173 6.60 3.93 -17.60
CA ASP A 173 7.03 3.84 -18.99
C ASP A 173 6.54 2.54 -19.65
N ARG A 174 6.88 2.33 -20.93
CA ARG A 174 6.43 1.15 -21.70
C ARG A 174 7.06 -0.16 -21.20
N SER A 175 8.32 -0.13 -20.76
CA SER A 175 9.01 -1.32 -20.26
C SER A 175 8.45 -1.77 -18.91
N SER A 176 8.18 -0.84 -17.98
CA SER A 176 7.51 -1.13 -16.72
C SER A 176 6.09 -1.67 -16.93
N SER A 177 5.35 -1.19 -17.94
CA SER A 177 4.04 -1.73 -18.31
C SER A 177 4.09 -3.23 -18.69
N ALA A 178 5.05 -3.62 -19.53
CA ALA A 178 5.19 -5.01 -19.97
C ALA A 178 5.63 -5.94 -18.84
N ALA A 179 6.59 -5.49 -18.02
CA ALA A 179 7.05 -6.23 -16.86
C ALA A 179 5.94 -6.41 -15.82
N LEU A 180 5.19 -5.34 -15.51
CA LEU A 180 4.05 -5.39 -14.60
C LEU A 180 2.97 -6.37 -15.08
N LEU A 181 2.63 -6.36 -16.37
CA LEU A 181 1.67 -7.31 -16.93
C LEU A 181 2.14 -8.76 -16.75
N ALA A 182 3.44 -9.04 -16.96
CA ALA A 182 3.99 -10.37 -16.73
C ALA A 182 3.87 -10.79 -15.25
N ALA A 183 4.19 -9.87 -14.33
CA ALA A 183 4.03 -10.10 -12.90
C ALA A 183 2.58 -10.39 -12.51
N LEU A 184 1.63 -9.55 -12.94
CA LEU A 184 0.21 -9.75 -12.68
C LEU A 184 -0.30 -11.08 -13.25
N ARG A 185 0.12 -11.47 -14.46
CA ARG A 185 -0.28 -12.75 -15.08
C ARG A 185 0.21 -13.98 -14.31
N SER A 186 1.37 -13.86 -13.66
CA SER A 186 1.97 -14.93 -12.87
C SER A 186 1.43 -14.98 -11.43
N LEU A 187 1.20 -13.82 -10.80
CA LEU A 187 0.79 -13.71 -9.39
C LEU A 187 -0.73 -13.75 -9.20
N CYS A 188 -1.51 -13.27 -10.19
CA CYS A 188 -2.95 -13.44 -10.20
C CYS A 188 -3.31 -14.83 -10.71
N GLY A 189 -3.50 -15.77 -9.79
CA GLY A 189 -4.22 -17.01 -10.06
C GLY A 189 -5.74 -16.79 -10.15
N PRO A 190 -6.54 -17.85 -10.35
CA PRO A 190 -7.99 -17.74 -10.52
C PRO A 190 -8.74 -17.16 -9.32
N ARG A 191 -8.20 -17.32 -8.10
CA ARG A 191 -8.82 -16.78 -6.87
C ARG A 191 -8.17 -15.49 -6.39
N SER A 192 -7.05 -15.11 -7.01
CA SER A 192 -6.35 -13.86 -6.69
C SER A 192 -7.14 -12.66 -7.21
N ARG A 193 -6.98 -11.52 -6.55
CA ARG A 193 -7.56 -10.23 -6.95
C ARG A 193 -6.48 -9.16 -6.82
N ALA A 194 -6.60 -8.09 -7.60
CA ALA A 194 -5.70 -6.94 -7.48
C ALA A 194 -6.49 -5.67 -7.19
N LEU A 195 -5.89 -4.79 -6.40
CA LEU A 195 -6.34 -3.43 -6.16
C LEU A 195 -5.16 -2.48 -6.43
N LEU A 196 -5.27 -1.71 -7.51
CA LEU A 196 -4.18 -0.93 -8.07
C LEU A 196 -4.60 0.53 -8.21
N SER A 197 -3.75 1.47 -7.80
CA SER A 197 -3.98 2.89 -8.06
C SER A 197 -3.05 3.44 -9.14
N ALA A 198 -3.57 4.36 -9.93
CA ALA A 198 -2.84 5.01 -10.99
C ALA A 198 -3.19 6.50 -11.07
N ARG A 199 -2.17 7.35 -11.14
CA ARG A 199 -2.36 8.77 -11.46
C ARG A 199 -2.72 8.94 -12.93
N SER A 200 -3.73 9.76 -13.22
CA SER A 200 -4.30 10.00 -14.56
C SER A 200 -3.44 10.89 -15.50
N ARG A 201 -2.15 11.10 -15.20
CA ARG A 201 -1.28 11.95 -16.02
C ARG A 201 -0.77 11.22 -17.27
N GLY A 202 -0.67 11.94 -18.40
CA GLY A 202 -0.03 11.45 -19.64
C GLY A 202 -0.96 11.07 -20.80
N GLY A 203 -2.27 11.34 -20.69
CA GLY A 203 -3.22 11.11 -21.79
C GLY A 203 -3.27 9.64 -22.26
N GLU A 204 -3.44 9.41 -23.57
CA GLU A 204 -3.49 8.04 -24.13
C GLU A 204 -2.16 7.26 -24.10
N GLY A 205 -1.05 7.94 -23.77
CA GLY A 205 0.28 7.33 -23.68
C GLY A 205 0.72 6.94 -22.26
N GLY A 206 -0.03 7.33 -21.24
CA GLY A 206 0.33 7.14 -19.83
C GLY A 206 -0.22 5.86 -19.19
N SER A 207 -0.03 5.76 -17.87
CA SER A 207 -0.57 4.72 -16.98
C SER A 207 -2.04 4.42 -17.23
N ARG A 208 -2.86 5.45 -17.50
CA ARG A 208 -4.30 5.32 -17.80
C ARG A 208 -4.59 4.38 -18.97
N SER A 209 -3.76 4.41 -20.01
CA SER A 209 -3.92 3.53 -21.18
C SER A 209 -3.65 2.08 -20.83
N PHE A 210 -2.68 1.82 -19.96
CA PHE A 210 -2.42 0.48 -19.45
C PHE A 210 -3.65 -0.10 -18.74
N PHE A 211 -4.22 0.62 -17.76
CA PHE A 211 -5.36 0.14 -16.98
C PHE A 211 -6.67 0.06 -17.78
N ARG A 212 -6.88 0.95 -18.77
CA ARG A 212 -8.13 0.99 -19.55
C ARG A 212 -8.10 0.23 -20.88
N ARG A 213 -6.93 -0.06 -21.45
CA ARG A 213 -6.81 -0.69 -22.78
C ARG A 213 -6.00 -1.97 -22.78
N VAL A 214 -4.94 -2.06 -21.99
CA VAL A 214 -4.04 -3.23 -21.99
C VAL A 214 -4.52 -4.28 -21.00
N LEU A 215 -4.69 -3.88 -19.74
CA LEU A 215 -5.07 -4.78 -18.65
C LEU A 215 -6.44 -5.46 -18.87
N PRO A 216 -7.48 -4.79 -19.40
CA PRO A 216 -8.79 -5.39 -19.66
C PRO A 216 -8.78 -6.50 -20.72
N ARG A 217 -7.70 -6.64 -21.49
CA ARG A 217 -7.53 -7.74 -22.46
C ARG A 217 -7.14 -9.05 -21.80
N PHE A 218 -6.86 -9.06 -20.50
CA PHE A 218 -6.36 -10.23 -19.78
C PHE A 218 -7.04 -10.44 -18.42
N PHE A 219 -7.63 -9.38 -17.88
CA PHE A 219 -8.29 -9.38 -16.59
C PHE A 219 -9.60 -8.62 -16.71
N ARG A 220 -10.57 -8.98 -15.88
CA ARG A 220 -11.69 -8.07 -15.61
C ARG A 220 -11.12 -6.84 -14.90
N VAL A 221 -11.50 -5.63 -15.27
CA VAL A 221 -10.98 -4.42 -14.61
C VAL A 221 -12.14 -3.48 -14.33
N GLN A 222 -12.29 -3.08 -13.08
CA GLN A 222 -13.34 -2.17 -12.66
C GLN A 222 -12.72 -0.95 -11.98
N LEU A 223 -13.21 0.24 -12.33
CA LEU A 223 -12.89 1.46 -11.59
C LEU A 223 -13.75 1.48 -10.33
N VAL A 224 -13.13 1.35 -9.16
CA VAL A 224 -13.81 1.23 -7.86
C VAL A 224 -13.74 2.50 -7.02
N GLY A 225 -12.87 3.44 -7.37
CA GLY A 225 -12.74 4.71 -6.68
C GLY A 225 -11.94 5.74 -7.49
N GLN A 226 -12.13 7.01 -7.15
CA GLN A 226 -11.35 8.12 -7.68
C GLN A 226 -11.07 9.13 -6.55
N GLU A 227 -9.87 9.68 -6.53
CA GLU A 227 -9.54 10.85 -5.71
C GLU A 227 -9.35 12.05 -6.64
N GLU A 228 -10.35 12.95 -6.64
CA GLU A 228 -10.46 14.05 -7.62
C GLU A 228 -9.29 15.05 -7.51
N GLU A 229 -8.86 15.37 -6.30
CA GLU A 229 -7.84 16.38 -6.03
C GLU A 229 -6.46 16.00 -6.60
N ASN A 230 -6.18 14.70 -6.69
CA ASN A 230 -4.90 14.17 -7.15
C ASN A 230 -4.97 13.45 -8.51
N GLU A 231 -6.15 13.44 -9.14
CA GLU A 231 -6.44 12.71 -10.37
C GLU A 231 -6.05 11.21 -10.28
N ILE A 232 -6.35 10.57 -9.16
CA ILE A 232 -6.00 9.16 -8.94
C ILE A 232 -7.21 8.27 -9.19
N GLU A 233 -7.04 7.26 -10.04
CA GLU A 233 -8.02 6.24 -10.33
C GLU A 233 -7.64 4.95 -9.59
N ILE A 234 -8.60 4.31 -8.93
CA ILE A 234 -8.43 3.05 -8.19
C ILE A 234 -9.15 1.95 -8.96
N TYR A 235 -8.39 0.94 -9.35
CA TYR A 235 -8.82 -0.18 -10.16
C TYR A 235 -8.85 -1.46 -9.33
N GLY A 236 -10.00 -2.13 -9.33
CA GLY A 236 -10.24 -3.39 -8.61
C GLY A 236 -10.68 -4.53 -9.52
N GLU A 237 -10.65 -5.74 -8.94
CA GLU A 237 -11.17 -7.00 -9.51
C GLU A 237 -10.50 -7.47 -10.81
N ALA A 238 -9.16 -7.48 -10.84
CA ALA A 238 -8.39 -8.23 -11.83
C ALA A 238 -8.52 -9.76 -11.64
N GLU A 239 -9.73 -10.30 -11.84
CA GLU A 239 -9.95 -11.74 -11.94
C GLU A 239 -9.43 -12.22 -13.29
N LYS A 240 -8.66 -13.30 -13.28
CA LYS A 240 -8.07 -13.90 -14.49
C LYS A 240 -9.18 -14.55 -15.30
N ASP A 241 -9.52 -13.96 -16.43
CA ASP A 241 -10.54 -14.52 -17.32
C ASP A 241 -9.97 -15.76 -18.04
N ILE A 242 -10.53 -16.93 -17.71
CA ILE A 242 -10.11 -18.23 -18.23
C ILE A 242 -10.50 -18.37 -19.71
N GLU A 243 -11.58 -17.73 -20.16
CA GLU A 243 -12.05 -17.81 -21.55
C GLU A 243 -11.15 -16.99 -22.48
N ILE A 244 -10.68 -15.83 -22.02
CA ILE A 244 -9.73 -15.01 -22.78
C ILE A 244 -8.35 -15.66 -22.85
N TYR A 245 -7.90 -16.36 -21.81
CA TYR A 245 -6.61 -17.06 -21.82
C TYR A 245 -6.54 -18.23 -22.83
N GLY A 246 -7.68 -18.84 -23.15
CA GLY A 246 -7.78 -19.88 -24.19
C GLY A 246 -7.71 -19.31 -25.62
N ALA A 247 -8.17 -18.08 -25.83
CA ALA A 247 -8.30 -17.48 -27.15
C ALA A 247 -7.00 -16.86 -27.71
N ILE A 248 -5.97 -16.62 -26.89
CA ILE A 248 -4.72 -15.97 -27.30
C ILE A 248 -3.57 -16.99 -27.45
N ASN A 249 -3.86 -18.29 -27.33
CA ASN A 249 -2.88 -19.38 -27.45
C ASN A 249 -3.14 -20.30 -28.67
N TYR A 250 -3.84 -19.82 -29.70
CA TYR A 250 -3.93 -20.46 -31.01
C TYR A 250 -3.65 -19.46 -32.14
#